data_AF-A0A2S4VZ48-F1
#
_entry.id   AF-A0A2S4VZ48-F1
#
_cell.length_a   1.000
_cell.length_b   1.000
_cell.length_c   1.000
_cell.angle_alpha   90.00
_cell.angle_beta   90.00
_cell.angle_gamma   90.00
#
_symmetry.space_group_name_H-M   'P 1'
#
loop_
_entity.id
_entity.type
_entity.pdbx_description
1 polymer ?
#
loop_
_entity_poly.entity_id
_entity_poly.type
_entity_poly.pdbx_seq_one_letter_code
_entity_poly.pdbx_strand_id
1 'polypeptide(L)'
;MRTISPIPNVEAELSPVIHDSLINQGFQWAWPITSFNREHVEVQGSGNEWVVINNSDKPISCVVPVGNADSIKALPEVIQAKSTLELSSAFNPERSLELGPAPTYHDGLKVYSRFGQWEVMNYGPEPRSCQIYVLMQRKGRSTQVEKVMNTRLATRQAIALRVPHHLQLYVHVQK
;
A
#
# COMPACT_ATOMS: atom_id res chain seq x y z
N MET A 1 -13.70 8.37 -49.07
CA MET A 1 -12.95 8.62 -47.82
C MET A 1 -13.58 7.79 -46.72
N ARG A 2 -12.88 6.79 -46.18
CA ARG A 2 -13.38 5.98 -45.05
C ARG A 2 -12.92 6.63 -43.75
N THR A 3 -13.89 7.05 -42.95
CA THR A 3 -13.73 7.50 -41.57
C THR A 3 -13.12 6.36 -40.76
N ILE A 4 -11.98 6.63 -40.12
CA ILE A 4 -11.32 5.69 -39.21
C ILE A 4 -12.02 5.87 -37.87
N SER A 5 -12.79 4.86 -37.45
CA SER A 5 -13.36 4.82 -36.10
C SER A 5 -12.24 4.71 -35.05
N PRO A 6 -12.34 5.37 -33.89
CA PRO A 6 -11.36 5.21 -32.81
C PRO A 6 -11.35 3.75 -32.35
N ILE A 7 -10.15 3.19 -32.19
CA ILE A 7 -9.95 1.86 -31.60
C ILE A 7 -10.47 1.95 -30.14
N PRO A 8 -11.35 1.04 -29.69
CA PRO A 8 -11.84 1.06 -28.32
C PRO A 8 -10.65 0.89 -27.34
N ASN A 9 -10.71 1.59 -26.21
CA ASN A 9 -9.75 1.51 -25.12
C ASN A 9 -9.67 0.06 -24.57
N VAL A 10 -8.74 -0.74 -25.10
CA VAL A 10 -8.45 -2.11 -24.61
C VAL A 10 -7.56 -2.09 -23.33
N GLU A 11 -7.15 -0.92 -22.84
CA GLU A 11 -6.28 -0.81 -21.65
C GLU A 11 -6.97 -1.19 -20.33
N ALA A 12 -8.31 -1.12 -20.25
CA ALA A 12 -9.06 -1.48 -19.05
C ALA A 12 -9.35 -3.00 -18.94
N GLU A 13 -9.30 -3.75 -20.04
CA GLU A 13 -9.78 -5.15 -20.07
C GLU A 13 -8.71 -6.19 -19.69
N LEU A 14 -7.42 -5.83 -19.74
CA LEU A 14 -6.33 -6.75 -19.38
C LEU A 14 -6.01 -6.79 -17.88
N SER A 15 -6.36 -5.73 -17.12
CA SER A 15 -6.14 -5.70 -15.67
C SER A 15 -6.99 -6.75 -14.94
N PRO A 16 -8.32 -6.84 -15.17
CA PRO A 16 -9.17 -7.85 -14.52
C PRO A 16 -8.71 -9.28 -14.79
N VAL A 17 -8.35 -9.61 -16.04
CA VAL A 17 -7.91 -10.95 -16.42
C VAL A 17 -6.60 -11.36 -15.72
N ILE A 18 -5.65 -10.44 -15.58
CA ILE A 18 -4.40 -10.67 -14.84
C ILE A 18 -4.68 -10.79 -13.33
N HIS A 19 -5.57 -9.96 -12.79
CA HIS A 19 -6.01 -10.04 -11.40
C HIS A 19 -6.63 -11.40 -11.09
N ASP A 20 -7.61 -11.83 -11.89
CA ASP A 20 -8.34 -13.07 -11.71
C ASP A 20 -7.41 -14.29 -11.86
N SER A 21 -6.48 -14.24 -12.82
CA SER A 21 -5.48 -15.30 -13.02
C SER A 21 -4.55 -15.46 -11.81
N LEU A 22 -4.08 -14.36 -11.21
CA LEU A 22 -3.23 -14.40 -10.01
C LEU A 22 -4.02 -14.90 -8.79
N ILE A 23 -5.25 -14.42 -8.61
CA ILE A 23 -6.14 -14.87 -7.53
C ILE A 23 -6.40 -16.38 -7.63
N ASN A 24 -6.68 -16.88 -8.82
CA ASN A 24 -6.87 -18.31 -9.09
C ASN A 24 -5.62 -19.16 -8.81
N GLN A 25 -4.43 -18.56 -8.83
CA GLN A 25 -3.16 -19.22 -8.49
C GLN A 25 -2.81 -19.14 -6.99
N GLY A 26 -3.71 -18.62 -6.16
CA GLY A 26 -3.51 -18.49 -4.72
C GLY A 26 -2.82 -17.20 -4.28
N PHE A 27 -2.53 -16.27 -5.20
CA PHE A 27 -2.07 -14.94 -4.82
C PHE A 27 -3.24 -14.14 -4.27
N GLN A 28 -3.17 -13.72 -3.02
CA GLN A 28 -4.16 -12.75 -2.54
C GLN A 28 -3.68 -11.33 -2.80
N TRP A 29 -4.64 -10.57 -3.31
CA TRP A 29 -4.58 -9.12 -3.33
C TRP A 29 -4.30 -8.60 -1.93
N ALA A 30 -3.36 -7.68 -1.84
CA ALA A 30 -3.45 -6.67 -0.80
C ALA A 30 -4.56 -5.68 -1.19
N TRP A 31 -5.80 -6.03 -0.82
CA TRP A 31 -7.02 -5.25 -1.06
C TRP A 31 -7.02 -3.89 -0.36
N PRO A 32 -7.45 -2.81 -1.03
CA PRO A 32 -6.97 -2.32 -2.31
C PRO A 32 -5.89 -1.24 -2.06
N ILE A 33 -4.65 -1.58 -2.41
CA ILE A 33 -3.51 -0.68 -2.34
C ILE A 33 -3.51 0.39 -3.46
N THR A 34 -4.26 0.16 -4.55
CA THR A 34 -4.28 1.00 -5.75
C THR A 34 -5.02 2.34 -5.61
N SER A 35 -5.42 2.73 -4.40
CA SER A 35 -6.31 3.88 -4.19
C SER A 35 -5.84 4.88 -3.16
N PHE A 36 -4.62 4.74 -2.62
CA PHE A 36 -4.04 5.85 -1.90
C PHE A 36 -3.71 6.96 -2.91
N ASN A 37 -4.58 7.97 -2.97
CA ASN A 37 -4.28 9.23 -3.61
C ASN A 37 -4.04 10.27 -2.52
N ARG A 38 -2.84 10.84 -2.47
CA ARG A 38 -2.46 11.88 -1.49
C ARG A 38 -3.36 13.11 -1.58
N GLU A 39 -3.92 13.41 -2.76
CA GLU A 39 -4.84 14.52 -3.01
C GLU A 39 -6.18 14.34 -2.27
N HIS A 40 -6.56 13.12 -1.91
CA HIS A 40 -7.77 12.84 -1.12
C HIS A 40 -7.52 12.95 0.39
N VAL A 41 -6.33 13.39 0.82
CA VAL A 41 -6.00 13.51 2.24
C VAL A 41 -5.64 14.96 2.53
N GLU A 42 -6.35 15.55 3.48
CA GLU A 42 -6.03 16.89 3.96
C GLU A 42 -5.33 16.79 5.31
N VAL A 43 -4.35 17.66 5.52
CA VAL A 43 -3.69 17.83 6.80
C VAL A 43 -3.90 19.29 7.17
N GLN A 44 -4.63 19.52 8.25
CA GLN A 44 -4.96 20.85 8.72
C GLN A 44 -4.47 20.99 10.16
N GLY A 45 -4.01 22.18 10.53
CA GLY A 45 -3.61 22.45 11.89
C GLY A 45 -2.86 23.77 12.01
N SER A 46 -2.83 24.28 13.23
CA SER A 46 -2.08 25.48 13.59
C SER A 46 -1.59 25.35 15.03
N GLY A 47 -0.29 25.53 15.25
CA GLY A 47 0.31 25.40 16.58
C GLY A 47 0.31 23.95 17.07
N ASN A 48 -0.51 23.69 18.10
CA ASN A 48 -0.53 22.47 18.91
C ASN A 48 -1.74 21.57 18.61
N GLU A 49 -2.48 21.79 17.54
CA GLU A 49 -3.61 20.93 17.17
C GLU A 49 -3.53 20.66 15.68
N TRP A 50 -3.54 19.38 15.34
CA TRP A 50 -3.44 18.91 13.98
C TRP A 50 -4.47 17.81 13.74
N VAL A 51 -5.02 17.81 12.53
CA VAL A 51 -5.96 16.79 12.09
C VAL A 51 -5.55 16.27 10.72
N VAL A 52 -5.75 14.98 10.52
CA VAL A 52 -5.61 14.33 9.22
C VAL A 52 -6.99 13.87 8.79
N ILE A 53 -7.45 14.41 7.67
CA ILE A 53 -8.79 14.17 7.15
C ILE A 53 -8.66 13.25 5.94
N ASN A 54 -9.25 12.07 6.02
CA ASN A 54 -9.31 11.13 4.91
C ASN A 54 -10.60 11.34 4.11
N ASN A 55 -10.50 12.09 3.02
CA ASN A 55 -11.61 12.31 2.09
C ASN A 55 -11.79 11.19 1.06
N SER A 56 -10.98 10.14 1.11
CA SER A 56 -11.15 9.00 0.20
C SER A 56 -12.32 8.10 0.63
N ASP A 57 -12.73 7.21 -0.27
CA ASP A 57 -13.74 6.17 -0.04
C ASP A 57 -13.17 4.94 0.68
N LYS A 58 -11.91 4.99 1.11
CA LYS A 58 -11.16 3.83 1.61
C LYS A 58 -10.30 4.18 2.83
N PRO A 59 -9.96 3.22 3.68
CA PRO A 59 -9.06 3.47 4.79
C PRO A 59 -7.63 3.75 4.29
N ILE A 60 -6.90 4.59 5.04
CA ILE A 60 -5.48 4.89 4.79
C ILE A 60 -4.66 4.61 6.03
N SER A 61 -3.37 4.32 5.83
CA SER A 61 -2.40 4.29 6.92
C SER A 61 -1.86 5.69 7.17
N CYS A 62 -1.77 6.05 8.43
CA CYS A 62 -1.10 7.22 8.94
C CYS A 62 -0.03 6.73 9.91
N VAL A 63 1.24 7.07 9.64
CA VAL A 63 2.35 6.76 10.52
C VAL A 63 2.85 8.07 11.10
N VAL A 64 2.71 8.17 12.41
CA VAL A 64 3.16 9.28 13.23
C VAL A 64 4.48 8.84 13.86
N PRO A 65 5.64 9.31 13.39
CA PRO A 65 6.90 9.03 14.07
C PRO A 65 6.93 9.80 15.38
N VAL A 66 6.81 9.08 16.49
CA VAL A 66 6.94 9.65 17.83
C VAL A 66 8.42 9.64 18.22
N GLY A 67 9.00 10.81 18.49
CA GLY A 67 10.32 10.97 19.11
C GLY A 67 11.42 11.56 18.21
N ASN A 68 12.58 11.85 18.81
CA ASN A 68 13.83 12.16 18.09
C ASN A 68 14.15 10.99 17.15
N ALA A 69 14.86 11.25 16.05
CA ALA A 69 15.13 10.31 14.95
C ALA A 69 15.55 8.88 15.37
N ASP A 70 16.10 8.72 16.57
CA ASP A 70 16.57 7.45 17.15
C ASP A 70 15.52 6.65 17.96
N SER A 71 14.30 7.17 18.14
CA SER A 71 13.26 6.56 19.00
C SER A 71 11.87 6.55 18.36
N ILE A 72 11.79 6.36 17.04
CA ILE A 72 10.53 6.32 16.28
C ILE A 72 9.63 5.18 16.79
N LYS A 73 8.72 5.47 17.72
CA LYS A 73 7.54 4.63 17.96
C LYS A 73 6.52 4.94 16.86
N ALA A 74 6.66 4.27 15.72
CA ALA A 74 5.65 4.28 14.67
C ALA A 74 4.43 3.51 15.19
N LEU A 75 3.38 4.20 15.62
CA LEU A 75 2.06 3.59 15.70
C LEU A 75 1.49 3.62 14.28
N PRO A 76 1.28 2.47 13.62
CA PRO A 76 0.51 2.44 12.38
C PRO A 76 -0.94 2.71 12.75
N GLU A 77 -1.37 3.95 12.58
CA GLU A 77 -2.76 4.33 12.73
C GLU A 77 -3.48 4.12 11.39
N VAL A 78 -4.71 3.62 11.46
CA VAL A 78 -5.57 3.46 10.29
C VAL A 78 -6.69 4.49 10.39
N ILE A 79 -6.73 5.42 9.44
CA ILE A 79 -7.81 6.40 9.33
C ILE A 79 -8.86 5.79 8.40
N GLN A 80 -10.07 5.60 8.90
CA GLN A 80 -11.17 5.03 8.11
C GLN A 80 -11.57 5.95 6.96
N ALA A 81 -12.29 5.40 5.97
CA ALA A 81 -12.86 6.19 4.88
C ALA A 81 -13.73 7.34 5.43
N LYS A 82 -13.67 8.51 4.78
CA LYS A 82 -14.48 9.69 5.16
C LYS A 82 -14.39 10.07 6.64
N SER A 83 -13.24 9.84 7.26
CA SER A 83 -13.03 10.02 8.69
C SER A 83 -11.83 10.93 8.98
N THR A 84 -11.83 11.50 10.18
CA THR A 84 -10.77 12.38 10.67
C THR A 84 -10.02 11.74 11.82
N LEU A 85 -8.71 11.91 11.83
CA LEU A 85 -7.83 11.58 12.94
C LEU A 85 -7.32 12.86 13.57
N GLU A 86 -7.55 13.02 14.87
CA GLU A 86 -6.96 14.10 15.66
C GLU A 86 -5.58 13.68 16.17
N LEU A 87 -4.59 14.52 15.93
CA LEU A 87 -3.22 14.33 16.36
C LEU A 87 -2.94 15.21 17.58
N SER A 88 -2.32 14.62 18.60
CA SER A 88 -1.97 15.35 19.83
C SER A 88 -0.99 16.49 19.59
N SER A 89 -1.01 17.47 20.49
CA SER A 89 -0.21 18.70 20.43
C SER A 89 1.30 18.59 20.36
N ALA A 90 1.85 17.42 20.69
CA ALA A 90 3.28 17.16 20.60
C ALA A 90 3.75 16.83 19.17
N PHE A 91 2.85 16.73 18.20
CA PHE A 91 3.17 16.28 16.85
C PHE A 91 3.04 17.40 15.82
N ASN A 92 4.14 17.69 15.10
CA ASN A 92 4.11 18.54 13.91
C ASN A 92 4.12 17.65 12.65
N PRO A 93 2.97 17.44 11.98
CA PRO A 93 2.85 16.57 10.81
C PRO A 93 3.64 17.08 9.61
N GLU A 94 3.92 18.37 9.50
CA GLU A 94 4.65 18.94 8.36
C GLU A 94 6.08 18.42 8.26
N ARG A 95 6.65 17.94 9.37
CA ARG A 95 8.04 17.48 9.41
C ARG A 95 8.20 15.99 9.20
N SER A 96 7.17 15.17 9.46
CA SER A 96 7.38 13.72 9.58
C SER A 96 6.15 12.84 9.37
N LEU A 97 5.00 13.38 8.98
CA LEU A 97 3.81 12.55 8.76
C LEU A 97 3.97 11.68 7.52
N GLU A 98 3.87 10.37 7.71
CA GLU A 98 3.85 9.41 6.61
C GLU A 98 2.43 8.93 6.36
N LEU A 99 2.00 9.06 5.11
CA LEU A 99 0.70 8.62 4.65
C LEU A 99 0.89 7.54 3.59
N GLY A 100 0.02 6.55 3.60
CA GLY A 100 0.05 5.50 2.58
C GLY A 100 -1.21 4.65 2.60
N PRO A 101 -1.26 3.63 1.76
CA PRO A 101 -2.37 2.69 1.78
C PRO A 101 -2.44 1.95 3.12
N ALA A 102 -3.66 1.63 3.56
CA ALA A 102 -3.89 0.87 4.78
C ALA A 102 -3.18 -0.50 4.74
N PRO A 103 -2.68 -1.00 5.89
CA PRO A 103 -2.05 -2.30 5.96
C PRO A 103 -3.06 -3.41 5.68
N THR A 104 -2.60 -4.47 5.03
CA THR A 104 -3.39 -5.68 4.78
C THR A 104 -2.74 -6.89 5.43
N TYR A 105 -3.54 -7.88 5.80
CA TYR A 105 -3.10 -9.10 6.45
C TYR A 105 -3.56 -10.30 5.64
N HIS A 106 -2.63 -11.19 5.30
CA HIS A 106 -2.90 -12.39 4.51
C HIS A 106 -2.02 -13.55 4.99
N ASP A 107 -2.65 -14.65 5.43
CA ASP A 107 -1.98 -15.90 5.82
C ASP A 107 -0.77 -15.67 6.72
N GLY A 108 -0.94 -14.82 7.74
CA GLY A 108 0.11 -14.48 8.71
C GLY A 108 1.15 -13.48 8.19
N LEU A 109 1.05 -12.97 6.97
CA LEU A 109 1.83 -11.83 6.49
C LEU A 109 1.06 -10.52 6.68
N LYS A 110 1.77 -9.47 7.07
CA LYS A 110 1.29 -8.08 7.05
C LYS A 110 2.00 -7.35 5.92
N VAL A 111 1.25 -6.76 5.00
CA VAL A 111 1.76 -5.91 3.91
C VAL A 111 1.36 -4.47 4.22
N TYR A 112 2.35 -3.58 4.33
CA TYR A 112 2.10 -2.20 4.75
C TYR A 112 3.09 -1.23 4.12
N SER A 113 2.68 0.04 4.02
CA SER A 113 3.53 1.11 3.51
C SER A 113 4.33 1.72 4.66
N ARG A 114 5.62 1.97 4.44
CA ARG A 114 6.50 2.73 5.33
C ARG A 114 7.55 3.47 4.50
N PHE A 115 7.84 4.72 4.83
CA PHE A 115 8.79 5.57 4.12
C PHE A 115 8.53 5.63 2.60
N GLY A 116 7.26 5.66 2.19
CA GLY A 116 6.84 5.67 0.78
C GLY A 116 7.08 4.35 0.01
N GLN A 117 7.48 3.28 0.70
CA GLN A 117 7.78 1.98 0.13
C GLN A 117 6.95 0.87 0.78
N TRP A 118 6.85 -0.26 0.09
CA TRP A 118 6.26 -1.46 0.65
C TRP A 118 7.19 -2.21 1.60
N GLU A 119 6.63 -2.61 2.73
CA GLU A 119 7.18 -3.60 3.65
C GLU A 119 6.24 -4.80 3.77
N VAL A 120 6.85 -5.99 3.87
CA VAL A 120 6.15 -7.23 4.15
C VAL A 120 6.75 -7.84 5.41
N MET A 121 5.91 -8.10 6.41
CA MET A 121 6.31 -8.69 7.67
C MET A 121 5.59 -10.01 7.90
N ASN A 122 6.30 -11.02 8.38
CA ASN A 122 5.65 -12.20 8.94
C ASN A 122 5.13 -11.90 10.35
N TYR A 123 3.82 -11.72 10.45
CA TYR A 123 3.08 -11.53 11.70
C TYR A 123 2.59 -12.86 12.30
N GLY A 124 2.73 -13.97 11.58
CA GLY A 124 2.35 -15.30 12.03
C GLY A 124 3.34 -15.90 13.04
N PRO A 125 2.94 -16.99 13.72
CA PRO A 125 3.76 -17.61 14.77
C PRO A 125 4.99 -18.37 14.23
N GLU A 126 4.95 -18.79 12.97
CA GLU A 126 5.97 -19.65 12.35
C GLU A 126 6.59 -18.98 11.11
N PRO A 127 7.82 -19.36 10.70
CA PRO A 127 8.44 -18.88 9.47
C PRO A 127 7.62 -19.21 8.22
N ARG A 128 7.49 -18.26 7.29
CA ARG A 128 6.68 -18.41 6.07
C ARG A 128 7.48 -18.16 4.82
N SER A 129 7.33 -19.05 3.84
CA SER A 129 7.85 -18.84 2.49
C SER A 129 6.83 -18.05 1.68
N CYS A 130 7.27 -17.01 0.98
CA CYS A 130 6.37 -16.18 0.19
C CYS A 130 6.99 -15.69 -1.11
N GLN A 131 6.12 -15.52 -2.10
CA GLN A 131 6.45 -14.91 -3.38
C GLN A 131 5.76 -13.56 -3.49
N ILE A 132 6.50 -12.57 -3.96
CA ILE A 132 6.04 -11.19 -4.04
C ILE A 132 6.21 -10.71 -5.48
N TYR A 133 5.13 -10.15 -6.02
CA TYR A 133 5.06 -9.60 -7.37
C TYR A 133 4.52 -8.18 -7.34
N VAL A 134 4.88 -7.37 -8.34
CA VAL A 134 4.39 -6.02 -8.53
C VAL A 134 3.66 -5.91 -9.86
N LEU A 135 2.52 -5.21 -9.87
CA LEU A 135 1.87 -4.78 -11.10
C LEU A 135 2.46 -3.46 -11.56
N MET A 136 2.89 -3.40 -12.81
CA MET A 136 3.32 -2.16 -13.45
C MET A 136 2.43 -1.84 -14.64
N GLN A 137 1.91 -0.61 -14.66
CA GLN A 137 1.34 -0.02 -15.86
C GLN A 137 2.43 0.80 -16.56
N ARG A 138 2.73 0.46 -17.81
CA ARG A 138 3.62 1.26 -18.66
C ARG A 138 2.75 2.07 -19.61
N LYS A 139 2.92 3.40 -19.64
CA LYS A 139 2.15 4.29 -20.53
C LYS A 139 2.15 3.76 -21.96
N GLY A 140 0.96 3.48 -22.53
CA GLY A 140 0.79 2.99 -23.89
C GLY A 140 1.24 1.55 -24.13
N ARG A 141 1.39 0.72 -23.08
CA ARG A 141 1.71 -0.71 -23.17
C ARG A 141 0.84 -1.53 -22.23
N SER A 142 0.75 -2.83 -22.51
CA SER A 142 0.07 -3.81 -21.66
C SER A 142 0.59 -3.80 -20.22
N THR A 143 -0.32 -4.01 -19.27
CA THR A 143 -0.01 -4.26 -17.86
C THR A 143 0.95 -5.44 -17.73
N GLN A 144 2.02 -5.28 -16.94
CA GLN A 144 3.02 -6.32 -16.69
C GLN A 144 3.07 -6.68 -15.21
N VAL A 145 3.24 -7.97 -14.91
CA VAL A 145 3.48 -8.48 -13.55
C VAL A 145 4.96 -8.87 -13.47
N GLU A 146 5.68 -8.27 -12.54
CA GLU A 146 7.10 -8.57 -12.33
C GLU A 146 7.31 -9.24 -10.97
N LYS A 147 8.16 -10.28 -10.94
CA LYS A 147 8.56 -10.94 -9.70
C LYS A 147 9.55 -10.04 -8.96
N VAL A 148 9.16 -9.57 -7.79
CA VAL A 148 10.03 -8.76 -6.92
C VAL A 148 10.98 -9.67 -6.16
N MET A 149 10.44 -10.71 -5.51
CA MET A 149 11.25 -11.65 -4.74
C MET A 149 10.55 -12.97 -4.44
N ASN A 150 11.36 -13.96 -4.05
CA ASN A 150 10.93 -15.16 -3.36
C ASN A 150 11.79 -15.29 -2.09
N THR A 151 11.16 -15.39 -0.93
CA THR A 151 11.89 -15.34 0.35
C THR A 151 11.19 -16.17 1.42
N ARG A 152 11.92 -16.49 2.50
CA ARG A 152 11.38 -17.09 3.72
C ARG A 152 11.57 -16.11 4.88
N LEU A 153 10.47 -15.61 5.42
CA LEU A 153 10.48 -14.65 6.53
C LEU A 153 10.31 -15.39 7.86
N ALA A 154 11.26 -15.23 8.77
CA ALA A 154 11.12 -15.66 10.15
C ALA A 154 10.00 -14.90 10.89
N THR A 155 9.52 -15.42 12.01
CA THR A 155 8.50 -14.76 12.83
C THR A 155 8.94 -13.34 13.22
N ARG A 156 8.07 -12.35 13.00
CA ARG A 156 8.31 -10.90 13.18
C ARG A 156 9.38 -10.29 12.27
N GLN A 157 9.93 -11.04 11.31
CA GLN A 157 10.84 -10.47 10.32
C GLN A 157 10.05 -9.63 9.30
N ALA A 158 10.53 -8.42 9.06
CA ALA A 158 10.04 -7.52 8.01
C ALA A 158 11.10 -7.35 6.93
N ILE A 159 10.66 -7.14 5.68
CA ILE A 159 11.52 -6.80 4.56
C ILE A 159 10.96 -5.60 3.80
N ALA A 160 11.80 -4.61 3.55
CA ALA A 160 11.50 -3.48 2.67
C ALA A 160 11.81 -3.85 1.22
N LEU A 161 10.84 -3.66 0.32
CA LEU A 161 10.89 -4.19 -1.04
C LEU A 161 11.52 -3.24 -2.06
N ARG A 162 11.87 -2.00 -1.67
CA ARG A 162 12.23 -0.91 -2.60
C ARG A 162 11.21 -0.69 -3.72
N VAL A 163 9.96 -1.10 -3.49
CA VAL A 163 8.83 -0.86 -4.40
C VAL A 163 8.05 0.34 -3.87
N PRO A 164 7.86 1.41 -4.66
CA PRO A 164 7.03 2.53 -4.27
C PRO A 164 5.61 2.10 -3.91
N HIS A 165 5.05 2.68 -2.84
CA HIS A 165 3.73 2.29 -2.33
C HIS A 165 2.55 2.63 -3.26
N HIS A 166 2.76 3.45 -4.29
CA HIS A 166 1.72 3.74 -5.29
C HIS A 166 1.60 2.59 -6.32
N LEU A 167 2.55 1.66 -6.35
CA LEU A 167 2.47 0.46 -7.16
C LEU A 167 1.75 -0.66 -6.40
N GLN A 168 1.04 -1.50 -7.16
CA GLN A 168 0.29 -2.61 -6.60
C GLN A 168 1.17 -3.82 -6.34
N LEU A 169 1.06 -4.40 -5.14
CA LEU A 169 1.72 -5.66 -4.79
C LEU A 169 0.76 -6.85 -4.72
N TYR A 170 1.29 -8.01 -5.09
CA TYR A 170 0.71 -9.33 -4.82
C TYR A 170 1.66 -10.11 -3.94
N VAL A 171 1.09 -10.82 -2.98
CA VAL A 171 1.83 -11.71 -2.11
C VAL A 171 1.13 -13.07 -2.10
N HIS A 172 1.92 -14.13 -2.20
CA HIS A 172 1.46 -15.50 -2.08
C HIS A 172 2.29 -16.21 -1.04
N VAL A 173 1.63 -16.74 0.00
CA VAL A 173 2.25 -17.62 0.99
C VAL A 173 2.29 -19.03 0.42
N GLN A 174 3.50 -19.58 0.29
CA GLN A 174 3.68 -20.93 -0.20
C GLN A 174 3.35 -21.91 0.93
N LYS A 175 2.50 -22.90 0.63
CA LYS A 175 2.16 -24.01 1.52
C LYS A 175 3.20 -25.12 1.44
#